data_AF-A0A9W6ZF12-F1
#
_entry.id   AF-A0A9W6ZF12-F1
#
_cell.length_a   1.000
_cell.length_b   1.000
_cell.length_c   1.000
_cell.angle_alpha   90.00
_cell.angle_beta   90.00
_cell.angle_gamma   90.00
#
_symmetry.space_group_name_H-M   'P 1'
#
loop_
_entity.id
_entity.type
_entity.pdbx_description
1 polymer ?
#
loop_
_entity_poly.entity_id
_entity_poly.type
_entity_poly.pdbx_seq_one_letter_code
_entity_poly.pdbx_strand_id
1 'polypeptide(L)'
;MSTPLQILCCLCGTPTPPNASATCTSCLSTQSDITRGVNTEVTLHQCRSCQRWFKEENKWLGCDLESRELMGLCLEKTSGLKPKRGTKEEHKIKLTDASWVWTEPHSMRLKVKATIQKEVDGGVILQQSFIITYIVRNQQCPGCQANFTQGAWKHLVQVRQRVGHKRTFLYLEQIILKKQGSKGALSIEVFKDGMDFYFGERGKGERFIDFLENEVRERRERERVEER
;
A
#
# COMPACT_ATOMS: atom_id res chain seq x y z
N MET A 1 -49.11 -0.28 -33.79
CA MET A 1 -47.70 -0.52 -33.39
C MET A 1 -46.83 0.12 -34.46
N SER A 2 -46.19 1.25 -34.15
CA SER A 2 -45.27 1.91 -35.09
C SER A 2 -44.01 1.07 -35.22
N THR A 3 -43.72 0.59 -36.42
CA THR A 3 -42.42 -0.04 -36.73
C THR A 3 -41.30 0.99 -36.49
N PRO A 4 -40.27 0.66 -35.68
CA PRO A 4 -39.15 1.55 -35.49
C PRO A 4 -38.45 1.76 -36.84
N LEU A 5 -38.09 3.00 -37.16
CA LEU A 5 -37.25 3.32 -38.31
C LEU A 5 -35.93 2.56 -38.16
N GLN A 6 -35.52 1.84 -39.21
CA GLN A 6 -34.27 1.09 -39.27
C GLN A 6 -33.41 1.62 -40.40
N ILE A 7 -32.10 1.75 -40.15
CA ILE A 7 -31.08 2.02 -41.15
C ILE A 7 -30.19 0.78 -41.31
N LEU A 8 -29.51 0.64 -42.44
CA LEU A 8 -28.52 -0.42 -42.63
C LEU A 8 -27.17 0.04 -42.10
N CYS A 9 -26.48 -0.84 -41.38
CA CYS A 9 -25.10 -0.57 -40.96
C CYS A 9 -24.18 -0.38 -42.17
N CYS A 10 -23.37 0.69 -42.15
CA CYS A 10 -22.47 1.03 -43.25
C CYS A 10 -21.34 0.00 -43.53
N LEU A 11 -21.10 -0.96 -42.63
CA LEU A 11 -20.01 -1.94 -42.75
C LEU A 11 -20.52 -3.35 -43.10
N CYS A 12 -21.56 -3.82 -42.44
CA CYS A 12 -22.07 -5.20 -42.59
C CYS A 12 -23.49 -5.29 -43.15
N GLY A 13 -24.19 -4.16 -43.35
CA GLY A 13 -25.55 -4.14 -43.89
C GLY A 13 -26.64 -4.68 -42.94
N THR A 14 -26.33 -4.96 -41.68
CA THR A 14 -27.35 -5.40 -40.70
C THR A 14 -28.31 -4.24 -40.36
N PRO A 15 -29.64 -4.47 -40.28
CA PRO A 15 -30.59 -3.43 -39.89
C PRO A 15 -30.42 -3.04 -38.42
N THR A 16 -30.26 -1.75 -38.16
CA THR A 16 -30.05 -1.19 -36.82
C THR A 16 -30.89 0.07 -36.61
N PRO A 17 -31.23 0.42 -35.34
CA PRO A 17 -31.84 1.71 -35.06
C PRO A 17 -30.90 2.83 -35.52
N PRO A 18 -31.43 3.98 -35.96
CA PRO A 18 -30.63 5.12 -36.37
C PRO A 18 -29.76 5.62 -35.21
N ASN A 19 -28.45 5.61 -35.41
CA ASN A 19 -27.45 6.15 -34.49
C ASN A 19 -26.51 7.11 -35.24
N ALA A 20 -25.84 7.98 -34.50
CA ALA A 20 -24.96 9.02 -35.07
C ALA A 20 -23.82 8.44 -35.93
N SER A 21 -23.40 7.21 -35.65
CA SER A 21 -22.30 6.52 -36.33
C SER A 21 -22.75 5.64 -37.50
N ALA A 22 -24.06 5.49 -37.75
CA ALA A 22 -24.64 4.58 -38.76
C ALA A 22 -24.03 3.15 -38.76
N THR A 23 -23.59 2.66 -37.60
CA THR A 23 -22.91 1.38 -37.43
C THR A 23 -23.66 0.48 -36.45
N CYS A 24 -23.63 -0.83 -36.69
CA CYS A 24 -24.20 -1.78 -35.73
C CYS A 24 -23.29 -1.98 -34.52
N THR A 25 -23.86 -2.47 -33.42
CA THR A 25 -23.14 -2.67 -32.15
C THR A 25 -21.96 -3.63 -32.26
N SER A 26 -22.06 -4.66 -33.11
CA SER A 26 -20.97 -5.62 -33.36
C SER A 26 -19.81 -5.01 -34.14
N CYS A 27 -20.09 -4.25 -35.20
CA CYS A 27 -19.05 -3.52 -35.92
C CYS A 27 -18.43 -2.41 -35.05
N LEU A 28 -19.25 -1.69 -34.29
CA LEU A 28 -18.79 -0.66 -33.34
C LEU A 28 -17.87 -1.27 -32.29
N SER A 29 -18.22 -2.43 -31.72
CA SER A 29 -17.38 -3.15 -30.75
C SER A 29 -16.06 -3.66 -31.33
N THR A 30 -15.99 -3.89 -32.64
CA THR A 30 -14.76 -4.36 -33.29
C THR A 30 -13.83 -3.19 -33.62
N GLN A 31 -14.38 -2.02 -33.96
CA GLN A 31 -13.60 -0.84 -34.34
C GLN A 31 -13.20 0.03 -33.14
N SER A 32 -14.07 0.13 -32.14
CA SER A 32 -13.82 0.94 -30.94
C SER A 32 -13.10 0.11 -29.87
N ASP A 33 -11.85 0.46 -29.62
CA ASP A 33 -11.10 -0.09 -28.51
C ASP A 33 -11.20 0.85 -27.30
N ILE A 34 -11.88 0.37 -26.26
CA ILE A 34 -12.19 1.12 -25.04
C ILE A 34 -10.96 1.23 -24.15
N THR A 35 -10.01 0.30 -24.29
CA THR A 35 -8.81 0.23 -23.45
C THR A 35 -7.74 1.26 -23.80
N ARG A 36 -7.92 1.99 -24.91
CA ARG A 36 -7.01 3.07 -25.33
C ARG A 36 -6.87 4.12 -24.23
N GLY A 37 -5.66 4.26 -23.70
CA GLY A 37 -5.31 5.21 -22.63
C GLY A 37 -5.20 4.58 -21.23
N VAL A 38 -5.47 3.28 -21.08
CA VAL A 38 -5.18 2.54 -19.85
C VAL A 38 -3.81 1.85 -19.98
N ASN A 39 -2.95 2.05 -19.00
CA ASN A 39 -1.67 1.34 -18.97
C ASN A 39 -1.89 -0.12 -18.58
N THR A 40 -1.47 -1.03 -19.46
CA THR A 40 -1.51 -2.49 -19.23
C THR A 40 -0.36 -2.98 -18.34
N GLU A 41 0.72 -2.19 -18.24
CA GLU A 41 1.88 -2.49 -17.40
C GLU A 41 2.10 -1.39 -16.36
N VAL A 42 2.16 -1.78 -15.08
CA VAL A 42 2.36 -0.85 -13.96
C VAL A 42 3.39 -1.43 -12.99
N THR A 43 4.27 -0.58 -12.46
CA THR A 43 5.25 -1.00 -11.44
C THR A 43 4.70 -0.77 -10.04
N LEU A 44 4.78 -1.77 -9.18
CA LEU A 44 4.45 -1.71 -7.76
C LEU A 44 5.71 -1.91 -6.93
N HIS A 45 5.75 -1.29 -5.76
CA HIS A 45 6.89 -1.42 -4.85
C HIS A 45 6.49 -2.16 -3.57
N GLN A 46 7.30 -3.15 -3.19
CA GLN A 46 7.14 -3.92 -1.97
C GLN A 46 8.43 -3.90 -1.15
N CYS A 47 8.31 -3.82 0.18
CA CYS A 47 9.45 -3.89 1.08
C CYS A 47 9.85 -5.34 1.35
N ARG A 48 11.11 -5.69 1.08
CA ARG A 48 11.64 -7.04 1.28
C ARG A 48 11.59 -7.50 2.75
N SER A 49 11.81 -6.60 3.70
CA SER A 49 11.93 -6.96 5.12
C SER A 49 10.59 -7.09 5.83
N CYS A 50 9.62 -6.21 5.54
CA CYS A 50 8.32 -6.20 6.22
C CYS A 50 7.14 -6.59 5.32
N GLN A 51 7.39 -6.91 4.05
CA GLN A 51 6.40 -7.33 3.04
C GLN A 51 5.26 -6.31 2.78
N ARG A 52 5.40 -5.08 3.27
CA ARG A 52 4.43 -4.00 3.06
C ARG A 52 4.54 -3.43 1.65
N TRP A 53 3.41 -2.96 1.13
CA TRP A 53 3.27 -2.35 -0.18
C TRP A 53 3.33 -0.82 -0.09
N PHE A 54 3.98 -0.20 -1.08
CA PHE A 54 4.08 1.24 -1.19
C PHE A 54 2.77 1.84 -1.73
N LYS A 55 2.15 2.74 -0.95
CA LYS A 55 0.95 3.47 -1.39
C LYS A 55 1.28 4.90 -1.83
N GLU A 56 1.82 5.69 -0.92
CA GLU A 56 2.16 7.11 -1.12
C GLU A 56 3.48 7.40 -0.41
N GLU A 57 4.03 8.60 -0.60
CA GLU A 57 5.19 9.07 0.15
C GLU A 57 4.97 8.85 1.66
N ASN A 58 5.86 8.08 2.28
CA ASN A 58 5.81 7.63 3.69
C ASN A 58 4.65 6.71 4.12
N LYS A 59 3.71 6.35 3.24
CA LYS A 59 2.62 5.41 3.57
C LYS A 59 2.84 4.04 2.96
N TRP A 60 3.03 3.07 3.85
CA TRP A 60 3.20 1.66 3.52
C TRP A 60 2.06 0.84 4.12
N LEU A 61 1.38 0.04 3.30
CA LEU A 61 0.26 -0.79 3.72
C LEU A 61 0.70 -2.25 3.88
N GLY A 62 0.28 -2.88 4.97
CA GLY A 62 0.37 -4.34 5.10
C GLY A 62 -0.84 -4.95 4.41
N CYS A 63 -0.62 -5.65 3.31
CA CYS A 63 -1.66 -6.36 2.59
C CYS A 63 -1.13 -7.74 2.19
N ASP A 64 -1.98 -8.75 2.33
CA ASP A 64 -1.65 -10.11 1.89
C ASP A 64 -1.64 -10.20 0.36
N LEU A 65 -0.89 -11.17 -0.17
CA LEU A 65 -0.89 -11.50 -1.59
C LEU A 65 -2.29 -11.91 -2.04
N GLU A 66 -2.68 -11.47 -3.24
CA GLU A 66 -4.02 -11.72 -3.82
C GLU A 66 -5.21 -11.25 -2.95
N SER A 67 -4.97 -10.36 -1.99
CA SER A 67 -6.05 -9.76 -1.18
C SER A 67 -6.85 -8.70 -1.96
N ARG A 68 -8.07 -8.44 -1.48
CA ARG A 68 -8.93 -7.35 -1.99
C ARG A 68 -8.29 -5.97 -1.78
N GLU A 69 -7.56 -5.78 -0.69
CA GLU A 69 -6.89 -4.51 -0.38
C GLU A 69 -5.76 -4.23 -1.37
N LEU A 70 -4.96 -5.25 -1.69
CA LEU A 70 -3.91 -5.16 -2.69
C LEU A 70 -4.48 -4.84 -4.08
N MET A 71 -5.63 -5.44 -4.43
CA MET A 71 -6.32 -5.14 -5.69
C MET A 71 -6.74 -3.66 -5.75
N GLY A 72 -7.27 -3.12 -4.64
CA GLY A 72 -7.59 -1.70 -4.54
C GLY A 72 -6.37 -0.79 -4.78
N LEU A 73 -5.22 -1.15 -4.22
CA LEU A 73 -3.95 -0.42 -4.44
C LEU A 73 -3.50 -0.51 -5.91
N CYS A 74 -3.62 -1.69 -6.53
CA CYS A 74 -3.27 -1.92 -7.93
C CYS A 74 -4.10 -1.03 -8.87
N LEU A 75 -5.42 -1.06 -8.72
CA LEU A 75 -6.37 -0.26 -9.52
C LEU A 75 -6.25 1.25 -9.25
N GLU A 76 -5.77 1.64 -8.08
CA GLU A 76 -5.45 3.03 -7.76
C GLU A 76 -4.20 3.52 -8.48
N LYS A 77 -3.21 2.65 -8.70
CA LYS A 77 -1.94 2.98 -9.37
C LYS A 77 -2.02 2.94 -10.90
N THR A 78 -2.99 2.22 -11.47
CA THR A 78 -3.25 2.26 -12.91
C THR A 78 -3.77 3.62 -13.37
N SER A 79 -2.99 4.30 -14.21
CA SER A 79 -3.46 5.49 -14.92
C SER A 79 -4.52 5.13 -15.95
N GLY A 80 -5.54 5.98 -16.08
CA GLY A 80 -6.60 5.83 -17.08
C GLY A 80 -7.90 5.20 -16.56
N LEU A 81 -7.90 4.53 -15.40
CA LEU A 81 -9.13 3.98 -14.81
C LEU A 81 -9.92 5.00 -13.98
N LYS A 82 -9.22 5.94 -13.32
CA LYS A 82 -9.87 7.00 -12.52
C LYS A 82 -10.02 8.27 -13.35
N PRO A 83 -11.17 8.97 -13.25
CA PRO A 83 -11.30 10.30 -13.83
C PRO A 83 -10.25 11.22 -13.18
N LYS A 84 -9.43 11.89 -13.99
CA LYS A 84 -8.51 12.92 -13.47
C LYS A 84 -9.36 14.02 -12.82
N ARG A 85 -9.05 14.35 -11.56
CA ARG A 85 -9.72 15.47 -10.86
C ARG A 85 -9.46 16.75 -11.67
N GLY A 86 -10.52 17.34 -12.24
CA GLY A 86 -10.47 18.64 -12.90
C GLY A 86 -10.59 18.63 -14.43
N THR A 87 -10.54 17.48 -15.11
CA THR A 87 -10.79 17.43 -16.57
C THR A 87 -12.24 17.10 -16.85
N LYS A 88 -12.94 18.04 -17.50
CA LYS A 88 -14.32 17.97 -18.00
C LYS A 88 -14.48 17.05 -19.23
N GLU A 89 -13.57 16.09 -19.45
CA GLU A 89 -13.59 15.26 -20.65
C GLU A 89 -14.49 14.03 -20.47
N GLU A 90 -15.48 13.97 -21.35
CA GLU A 90 -16.80 13.34 -21.28
C GLU A 90 -16.86 11.80 -21.34
N HIS A 91 -15.76 11.09 -21.12
CA HIS A 91 -15.78 9.62 -21.16
C HIS A 91 -15.28 8.98 -19.87
N LYS A 92 -16.15 9.00 -18.86
CA LYS A 92 -15.95 8.31 -17.58
C LYS A 92 -15.97 6.79 -17.80
N ILE A 93 -14.80 6.17 -17.89
CA ILE A 93 -14.64 4.71 -17.83
C ILE A 93 -15.15 4.24 -16.45
N LYS A 94 -16.10 3.31 -16.44
CA LYS A 94 -16.62 2.66 -15.23
C LYS A 94 -15.98 1.29 -15.10
N LEU A 95 -15.41 0.98 -13.94
CA LEU A 95 -14.93 -0.36 -13.63
C LEU A 95 -16.12 -1.19 -13.14
N THR A 96 -16.42 -2.30 -13.82
CA THR A 96 -17.54 -3.19 -13.49
C THR A 96 -17.08 -4.35 -12.61
N ASP A 97 -15.99 -5.00 -12.99
CA ASP A 97 -15.48 -6.20 -12.30
C ASP A 97 -13.95 -6.23 -12.36
N ALA A 98 -13.34 -6.84 -11.33
CA ALA A 98 -11.92 -7.07 -11.25
C ALA A 98 -11.65 -8.39 -10.52
N SER A 99 -10.87 -9.26 -11.15
CA SER A 99 -10.50 -10.57 -10.61
C SER A 99 -9.00 -10.83 -10.75
N TRP A 100 -8.43 -11.54 -9.78
CA TRP A 100 -7.05 -12.00 -9.87
C TRP A 100 -6.93 -13.12 -10.89
N VAL A 101 -5.87 -13.03 -11.69
CA VAL A 101 -5.44 -14.14 -12.55
C VAL A 101 -4.21 -14.73 -11.88
N TRP A 102 -4.30 -16.00 -11.52
CA TRP A 102 -3.20 -16.69 -10.86
C TRP A 102 -1.91 -16.56 -11.67
N THR A 103 -0.84 -16.28 -10.96
CA THR A 103 0.51 -16.16 -11.49
C THR A 103 1.48 -16.92 -10.59
N GLU A 104 2.53 -17.48 -11.18
CA GLU A 104 3.56 -18.20 -10.45
C GLU A 104 4.16 -17.31 -9.33
N PRO A 105 4.31 -17.79 -8.07
CA PRO A 105 4.75 -17.00 -6.92
C PRO A 105 6.08 -16.27 -7.11
N HIS A 106 7.00 -16.83 -7.90
CA HIS A 106 8.35 -16.29 -8.13
C HIS A 106 8.43 -15.32 -9.31
N SER A 107 7.34 -15.15 -10.06
CA SER A 107 7.35 -14.36 -11.29
C SER A 107 7.55 -12.86 -11.04
N MET A 108 7.44 -12.40 -9.79
CA MET A 108 7.40 -10.98 -9.41
C MET A 108 6.40 -10.17 -10.23
N ARG A 109 5.32 -10.83 -10.66
CA ARG A 109 4.25 -10.25 -11.47
C ARG A 109 2.92 -10.63 -10.85
N LEU A 110 2.00 -9.68 -10.82
CA LEU A 110 0.61 -9.92 -10.48
C LEU A 110 -0.24 -9.59 -11.70
N LYS A 111 -1.26 -10.40 -11.98
CA LYS A 111 -2.17 -10.14 -13.10
C LYS A 111 -3.58 -9.93 -12.58
N VAL A 112 -4.20 -8.83 -12.99
CA VAL A 112 -5.62 -8.55 -12.70
C VAL A 112 -6.37 -8.50 -14.02
N LYS A 113 -7.42 -9.32 -14.15
CA LYS A 113 -8.40 -9.18 -15.22
C LYS A 113 -9.40 -8.10 -14.80
N ALA A 114 -9.37 -6.97 -15.50
CA ALA A 114 -10.27 -5.85 -15.26
C ALA A 114 -11.31 -5.78 -16.38
N THR A 115 -12.55 -5.54 -16.00
CA THR A 115 -13.68 -5.36 -16.91
C THR A 115 -14.16 -3.93 -16.82
N ILE A 116 -14.05 -3.19 -17.92
CA ILE A 116 -14.41 -1.79 -18.01
C ILE A 116 -15.64 -1.59 -18.90
N GLN A 117 -16.39 -0.54 -18.59
CA GLN A 117 -17.57 -0.10 -19.31
C GLN A 117 -17.38 1.36 -19.71
N LYS A 118 -17.53 1.67 -21.00
CA LYS A 118 -17.44 3.02 -21.54
C LYS A 118 -18.56 3.26 -22.53
N GLU A 119 -19.04 4.49 -22.55
CA GLU A 119 -19.98 4.96 -23.55
C GLU A 119 -19.21 5.39 -24.80
N VAL A 120 -19.64 4.85 -25.94
CA VAL A 120 -19.10 5.14 -27.27
C VAL A 120 -20.13 5.96 -28.04
N ASP A 121 -19.71 6.56 -29.15
CA ASP A 121 -20.51 7.42 -30.02
C ASP A 121 -21.93 6.87 -30.25
N GLY A 122 -22.94 7.71 -30.00
CA GLY A 122 -24.35 7.34 -30.11
C GLY A 122 -24.97 6.71 -28.87
N GLY A 123 -24.35 6.85 -27.69
CA GLY A 123 -24.92 6.41 -26.42
C GLY A 123 -24.87 4.89 -26.19
N VAL A 124 -24.10 4.18 -27.04
CA VAL A 124 -23.93 2.73 -26.92
C VAL A 124 -22.90 2.45 -25.84
N ILE A 125 -23.32 1.67 -24.85
CA ILE A 125 -22.47 1.22 -23.76
C ILE A 125 -21.77 -0.07 -24.19
N LEU A 126 -20.44 -0.04 -24.23
CA LEU A 126 -19.64 -1.24 -24.49
C LEU A 126 -18.88 -1.65 -23.24
N GLN A 127 -18.73 -2.96 -23.08
CA GLN A 127 -17.99 -3.60 -21.99
C GLN A 127 -16.86 -4.45 -22.56
N GLN A 128 -15.64 -4.25 -22.06
CA GLN A 128 -14.45 -4.95 -22.52
C GLN A 128 -13.61 -5.41 -21.32
N SER A 129 -13.13 -6.65 -21.37
CA SER A 129 -12.22 -7.20 -20.37
C SER A 129 -10.81 -7.28 -20.90
N PHE A 130 -9.83 -6.89 -20.09
CA PHE A 130 -8.41 -6.96 -20.42
C PHE A 130 -7.58 -7.31 -19.18
N ILE A 131 -6.33 -7.70 -19.39
CA ILE A 131 -5.42 -8.10 -18.31
C ILE A 131 -4.41 -6.99 -18.09
N ILE A 132 -4.30 -6.55 -16.83
CA ILE A 132 -3.28 -5.61 -16.37
C ILE A 132 -2.19 -6.40 -15.67
N THR A 133 -0.95 -6.22 -16.10
CA THR A 133 0.23 -6.85 -15.50
C THR A 133 0.93 -5.85 -14.60
N TYR A 134 1.04 -6.19 -13.31
CA TYR A 134 1.76 -5.41 -12.32
C TYR A 134 3.12 -6.04 -12.07
N ILE A 135 4.18 -5.28 -12.29
CA ILE A 135 5.56 -5.70 -12.05
C ILE A 135 5.92 -5.29 -10.63
N VAL A 136 6.21 -6.26 -9.78
CA VAL A 136 6.62 -6.03 -8.38
C VAL A 136 8.12 -5.75 -8.35
N ARG A 137 8.51 -4.60 -7.80
CA ARG A 137 9.91 -4.24 -7.52
C ARG A 137 10.12 -4.09 -6.03
N ASN A 138 11.32 -4.44 -5.58
CA ASN A 138 11.69 -4.29 -4.18
C ASN A 138 12.11 -2.84 -3.91
N GLN A 139 11.55 -2.23 -2.86
CA GLN A 139 11.96 -0.93 -2.34
C GLN A 139 11.89 -0.96 -0.82
N GLN A 140 12.91 -0.48 -0.13
CA GLN A 140 12.93 -0.47 1.33
C GLN A 140 12.01 0.62 1.88
N CYS A 141 11.19 0.28 2.88
CA CYS A 141 10.36 1.28 3.56
C CYS A 141 11.19 2.10 4.56
N PRO A 142 10.82 3.37 4.84
CA PRO A 142 11.58 4.23 5.77
C PRO A 142 11.75 3.61 7.16
N GLY A 143 10.75 2.88 7.66
CA GLY A 143 10.85 2.19 8.95
C GLY A 143 11.87 1.06 8.94
N CYS A 144 11.93 0.25 7.87
CA CYS A 144 12.96 -0.76 7.74
C CYS A 144 14.32 -0.13 7.47
N GLN A 145 14.40 0.95 6.68
CA GLN A 145 15.64 1.67 6.42
C GLN A 145 16.25 2.21 7.71
N ALA A 146 15.43 2.80 8.59
CA ALA A 146 15.86 3.27 9.91
C ALA A 146 16.52 2.16 10.75
N ASN A 147 16.03 0.91 10.68
CA ASN A 147 16.63 -0.18 11.42
C ASN A 147 18.06 -0.54 10.93
N PHE A 148 18.40 -0.26 9.67
CA PHE A 148 19.73 -0.53 9.11
C PHE A 148 20.65 0.69 9.13
N THR A 149 20.12 1.91 9.33
CA THR A 149 20.92 3.13 9.42
C THR A 149 21.52 3.28 10.83
N GLN A 150 22.84 3.45 10.91
CA GLN A 150 23.50 3.77 12.19
C GLN A 150 23.02 5.13 12.72
N GLY A 151 22.64 5.20 14.00
CA GLY A 151 22.16 6.43 14.63
C GLY A 151 20.68 6.77 14.41
N ALA A 152 19.85 5.85 13.95
CA ALA A 152 18.41 6.10 13.70
C ALA A 152 17.53 6.20 14.95
N TRP A 153 18.12 6.21 16.14
CA TRP A 153 17.38 6.37 17.39
C TRP A 153 17.07 7.85 17.61
N LYS A 154 15.83 8.14 18.02
CA LYS A 154 15.39 9.51 18.36
C LYS A 154 15.26 9.71 19.85
N HIS A 155 15.23 8.62 20.62
CA HIS A 155 15.05 8.67 22.05
C HIS A 155 15.87 7.56 22.72
N LEU A 156 16.52 7.90 23.82
CA LEU A 156 17.39 7.03 24.59
C LEU A 156 16.90 7.02 26.03
N VAL A 157 16.72 5.82 26.59
CA VAL A 157 16.42 5.63 28.02
C VAL A 157 17.59 4.90 28.66
N GLN A 158 18.26 5.58 29.59
CA GLN A 158 19.41 5.04 30.31
C GLN A 158 18.99 4.61 31.70
N VAL A 159 19.06 3.32 31.98
CA VAL A 159 18.81 2.75 33.31
C VAL A 159 20.16 2.56 33.99
N ARG A 160 20.36 3.15 35.16
CA ARG A 160 21.62 3.09 35.91
C ARG A 160 21.36 2.75 37.37
N GLN A 161 22.16 1.84 37.92
CA GLN A 161 22.14 1.53 39.36
C GLN A 161 23.55 1.63 39.94
N ARG A 162 23.82 2.70 40.70
CA ARG A 162 25.11 2.93 41.37
C ARG A 162 25.15 2.23 42.74
N VAL A 163 25.26 0.90 42.75
CA VAL A 163 25.31 0.09 43.98
C VAL A 163 26.28 -1.07 43.82
N GLY A 164 26.98 -1.47 44.89
CA GLY A 164 27.91 -2.61 44.87
C GLY A 164 27.25 -3.97 44.59
N HIS A 165 25.97 -4.13 44.91
CA HIS A 165 25.19 -5.34 44.63
C HIS A 165 24.02 -5.05 43.68
N LYS A 166 23.87 -5.87 42.63
CA LYS A 166 22.97 -5.63 41.48
C LYS A 166 21.65 -6.43 41.53
N ARG A 167 21.17 -6.82 42.71
CA ARG A 167 19.95 -7.66 42.85
C ARG A 167 18.75 -7.09 42.11
N THR A 168 18.49 -5.80 42.33
CA THR A 168 17.33 -5.09 41.78
C THR A 168 17.46 -4.90 40.29
N PHE A 169 18.68 -4.72 39.78
CA PHE A 169 18.95 -4.63 38.35
C PHE A 169 18.67 -5.96 37.62
N LEU A 170 19.17 -7.08 38.16
CA LEU A 170 18.91 -8.42 37.60
C LEU A 170 17.42 -8.78 37.68
N TYR A 171 16.73 -8.36 38.75
CA TYR A 171 15.29 -8.53 38.89
C TYR A 171 14.51 -7.73 37.83
N LEU A 172 14.92 -6.48 37.56
CA LEU A 172 14.34 -5.62 36.54
C LEU A 172 14.53 -6.21 35.13
N GLU A 173 15.70 -6.75 34.81
CA GLU A 173 15.96 -7.45 33.55
C GLU A 173 15.01 -8.65 33.36
N GLN A 174 14.85 -9.46 34.41
CA GLN A 174 13.92 -10.59 34.41
C GLN A 174 12.46 -10.14 34.18
N ILE A 175 12.05 -9.03 34.80
CA ILE A 175 10.70 -8.46 34.60
C ILE A 175 10.51 -7.96 33.17
N ILE A 176 11.50 -7.25 32.62
CA ILE A 176 11.46 -6.75 31.24
C ILE A 176 11.29 -7.91 30.26
N LEU A 177 12.03 -9.00 30.43
CA LEU A 177 11.89 -10.20 29.61
C LEU A 177 10.51 -10.86 29.79
N LYS A 178 10.06 -11.01 31.04
CA LYS A 178 8.78 -11.67 31.35
C LYS A 178 7.56 -10.91 30.82
N LYS A 179 7.55 -9.59 30.94
CA LYS A 179 6.44 -8.72 30.49
C LYS A 179 6.62 -8.23 29.05
N GLN A 180 7.71 -8.60 28.38
CA GLN A 180 8.10 -8.11 27.06
C GLN A 180 8.10 -6.57 27.01
N GLY A 181 8.64 -5.93 28.05
CA GLY A 181 8.64 -4.47 28.22
C GLY A 181 9.50 -3.73 27.18
N SER A 182 10.48 -4.41 26.59
CA SER A 182 11.34 -3.87 25.53
C SER A 182 10.71 -3.90 24.12
N LYS A 183 9.40 -4.19 24.01
CA LYS A 183 8.68 -4.16 22.72
C LYS A 183 8.78 -2.79 22.05
N GLY A 184 9.57 -2.73 20.98
CA GLY A 184 9.77 -1.50 20.19
C GLY A 184 11.08 -0.77 20.47
N ALA A 185 11.96 -1.30 21.31
CA ALA A 185 13.37 -0.90 21.33
C ALA A 185 14.07 -1.35 20.03
N LEU A 186 14.92 -0.49 19.48
CA LEU A 186 15.76 -0.76 18.30
C LEU A 186 16.96 -1.61 18.67
N SER A 187 17.67 -1.19 19.72
CA SER A 187 18.85 -1.86 20.27
C SER A 187 18.86 -1.70 21.79
N ILE A 188 19.54 -2.64 22.45
CA ILE A 188 19.76 -2.64 23.90
C ILE A 188 21.26 -2.82 24.08
N GLU A 189 21.91 -1.84 24.71
CA GLU A 189 23.34 -1.91 25.04
C GLU A 189 23.53 -2.06 26.54
N VAL A 190 24.31 -3.05 26.94
CA VAL A 190 24.54 -3.37 28.36
C VAL A 190 25.89 -2.83 28.78
N PHE A 191 25.91 -2.12 29.91
CA PHE A 191 27.10 -1.56 30.52
C PHE A 191 27.33 -2.15 31.91
N LYS A 192 28.54 -1.93 32.45
CA LYS A 192 28.88 -2.39 33.80
C LYS A 192 27.92 -1.86 34.86
N ASP A 193 27.42 -0.63 34.74
CA ASP A 193 26.58 0.02 35.76
C ASP A 193 25.14 0.29 35.29
N GLY A 194 24.71 -0.34 34.19
CA GLY A 194 23.34 -0.19 33.67
C GLY A 194 23.10 -0.68 32.25
N MET A 195 22.00 -0.22 31.65
CA MET A 195 21.57 -0.54 30.28
C MET A 195 21.05 0.70 29.57
N ASP A 196 21.26 0.75 28.25
CA ASP A 196 20.75 1.77 27.35
C ASP A 196 19.76 1.17 26.37
N PHE A 197 18.56 1.75 26.36
CA PHE A 197 17.47 1.35 25.47
C PHE A 197 17.27 2.43 24.41
N TYR A 198 17.49 2.07 23.16
CA TYR A 198 17.34 2.96 22.02
C TYR A 198 15.96 2.81 21.40
N PHE A 199 15.26 3.92 21.20
CA PHE A 199 13.93 3.97 20.62
C PHE A 199 13.91 4.87 19.38
N GLY A 200 13.28 4.40 18.30
CA GLY A 200 13.09 5.18 17.07
C GLY A 200 11.99 6.25 17.19
N GLU A 201 11.07 6.10 18.15
CA GLU A 201 9.98 7.03 18.43
C GLU A 201 9.97 7.41 19.91
N ARG A 202 9.75 8.69 20.19
CA ARG A 202 9.67 9.21 21.57
C ARG A 202 8.56 8.53 22.39
N GLY A 203 7.38 8.33 21.81
CA GLY A 203 6.24 7.73 22.53
C GLY A 203 6.49 6.30 23.01
N LYS A 204 7.35 5.53 22.32
CA LYS A 204 7.74 4.18 22.77
C LYS A 204 8.65 4.23 23.99
N GLY A 205 9.60 5.16 24.02
CA GLY A 205 10.45 5.35 25.19
C GLY A 205 9.69 5.92 26.38
N GLU A 206 8.73 6.83 26.17
CA GLU A 206 7.88 7.33 27.28
C GLU A 206 7.04 6.20 27.90
N ARG A 207 6.43 5.32 27.10
CA ARG A 207 5.73 4.13 27.61
C ARG A 207 6.65 3.17 28.37
N PHE A 208 7.91 3.05 27.94
CA PHE A 208 8.90 2.24 28.64
C PHE A 208 9.27 2.85 29.99
N ILE A 209 9.38 4.18 30.07
CA ILE A 209 9.58 4.87 31.36
C ILE A 209 8.36 4.64 32.27
N ASP A 210 7.13 4.80 31.77
CA ASP A 210 5.92 4.54 32.56
C ASP A 210 5.86 3.09 33.06
N PHE A 211 6.36 2.13 32.27
CA PHE A 211 6.51 0.74 32.70
C PHE A 211 7.52 0.60 33.85
N LEU A 212 8.67 1.26 33.77
CA LEU A 212 9.68 1.22 34.82
C LEU A 212 9.18 1.88 36.13
N GLU A 213 8.51 3.04 36.02
CA GLU A 213 7.91 3.76 37.15
C GLU A 213 6.90 2.90 37.93
N ASN A 214 6.20 1.98 37.25
CA ASN A 214 5.23 1.07 37.88
C ASN A 214 5.87 -0.14 38.57
N GLU A 215 7.02 -0.63 38.10
CA GLU A 215 7.65 -1.85 38.60
C GLU A 215 8.73 -1.56 39.66
N VAL A 216 9.41 -0.42 39.57
CA VAL A 216 10.56 -0.06 40.41
C VAL A 216 10.46 1.40 40.86
N ARG A 217 10.85 1.65 42.11
CA ARG A 217 10.99 3.02 42.62
C ARG A 217 12.25 3.64 42.05
N GLU A 218 12.09 4.65 41.20
CA GLU A 218 13.20 5.29 40.48
C GLU A 218 13.24 6.81 40.65
N ARG A 219 14.39 7.40 40.33
CA ARG A 219 14.58 8.86 40.25
C ARG A 219 14.73 9.23 38.79
N ARG A 220 13.83 10.07 38.28
CA ARG A 220 13.83 10.52 36.90
C ARG A 220 14.65 11.79 36.71
N GLU A 221 15.54 11.78 35.73
CA GLU A 221 16.26 12.94 35.23
C GLU A 221 16.01 13.03 33.71
N ARG A 222 15.66 14.22 33.21
CA ARG A 222 15.37 14.43 31.78
C ARG A 222 16.40 15.39 31.21
N GLU A 223 17.31 14.88 30.39
CA GLU A 223 18.20 15.71 29.59
C GLU A 223 17.65 15.85 28.17
N ARG A 224 17.59 17.09 27.66
CA ARG A 224 17.36 17.32 26.23
C ARG A 224 18.71 17.29 25.55
N VAL A 225 18.96 16.23 24.77
CA VAL A 225 20.05 16.23 23.81
C VAL A 225 19.57 17.06 22.61
N GLU A 226 20.10 18.27 22.42
CA GLU A 226 19.93 19.00 21.17
C GLU A 226 20.64 18.23 20.05
N GLU A 227 19.91 17.88 19.00
CA GLU A 227 20.45 17.24 17.80
C GLU A 227 21.52 18.18 17.20
N ARG A 228 22.76 17.68 17.05
CA ARG A 228 23.83 18.35 16.30
C ARG A 228 23.76 18.00 14.82
#